data_AF-A0A4R6L8W5-F1
#
_entry.id   AF-A0A4R6L8W5-F1
#
_cell.length_a   1.000
_cell.length_b   1.000
_cell.length_c   1.000
_cell.angle_alpha   90.00
_cell.angle_beta   90.00
_cell.angle_gamma   90.00
#
_symmetry.space_group_name_H-M   'P 1'
#
loop_
_entity.id
_entity.type
_entity.pdbx_description
1 polymer ?
#
loop_
_entity_poly.entity_id
_entity_poly.type
_entity_poly.pdbx_seq_one_letter_code
_entity_poly.pdbx_strand_id
1 'polypeptide(L)'
;MKTLVSILKTLPPTKVIDSSIELSKYIALDLSTTNQELVEKKPDNAAEFEVFISNYLKKNNAEVAYGGYIEGRNLYQRSTIFKNESNPERNIHIGLDLWSKEGTIILAPIDGKVHSFKDNVGLGDYGPTIILEHEIENEKFYTLYGHLSLESIENLTVGTIFKKGESFATFGNSAVNGDYAPHLHFQIINNIENYNGDYPGVCNINDLNFYIENCPDPNLLLKIT
;
A
#
# COMPACT_ATOMS: atom_id res chain seq x y z
N MET A 1 14.77 -11.34 -22.07
CA MET A 1 13.42 -11.22 -21.48
C MET A 1 13.14 -9.73 -21.29
N LYS A 2 11.88 -9.29 -21.40
CA LYS A 2 11.53 -7.90 -21.06
C LYS A 2 11.65 -7.75 -19.53
N THR A 3 12.06 -6.58 -19.06
CA THR A 3 12.06 -6.28 -17.63
C THR A 3 10.62 -6.10 -17.13
N LEU A 4 10.35 -6.38 -15.85
CA LEU A 4 9.06 -6.12 -15.23
C LEU A 4 8.55 -4.69 -15.51
N VAL A 5 9.40 -3.67 -15.35
CA VAL A 5 9.05 -2.27 -15.64
C VAL A 5 8.61 -2.08 -17.10
N SER A 6 9.28 -2.73 -18.05
CA SER A 6 8.88 -2.67 -19.46
C SER A 6 7.53 -3.34 -19.71
N ILE A 7 7.20 -4.41 -18.98
CA ILE A 7 5.91 -5.11 -19.07
C ILE A 7 4.81 -4.24 -18.46
N LEU A 8 5.00 -3.71 -17.25
CA LEU A 8 3.99 -2.88 -16.58
C LEU A 8 3.59 -1.66 -17.42
N LYS A 9 4.55 -1.02 -18.10
CA LYS A 9 4.28 0.12 -18.98
C LYS A 9 3.32 -0.20 -20.13
N THR A 10 3.34 -1.42 -20.67
CA THR A 10 2.47 -1.82 -21.80
C THR A 10 1.06 -2.20 -21.36
N LEU A 11 0.84 -2.50 -20.08
CA LEU A 11 -0.48 -2.86 -19.57
C LEU A 11 -1.44 -1.67 -19.61
N PRO A 12 -2.75 -1.87 -19.86
CA PRO A 12 -3.73 -0.79 -19.72
C PRO A 12 -3.82 -0.33 -18.26
N PRO A 13 -4.27 0.91 -17.98
CA PRO A 13 -4.56 1.36 -16.61
C PRO A 13 -5.42 0.34 -15.85
N THR A 14 -5.14 0.22 -14.56
CA THR A 14 -5.83 -0.72 -13.66
C THR A 14 -6.26 0.00 -12.40
N LYS A 15 -7.39 -0.43 -11.82
CA LYS A 15 -7.86 0.08 -10.53
C LYS A 15 -7.60 -0.97 -9.47
N VAL A 16 -7.17 -0.53 -8.30
CA VAL A 16 -7.08 -1.34 -7.07
C VAL A 16 -8.12 -0.93 -6.03
N ILE A 17 -8.80 0.19 -6.22
CA ILE A 17 -9.89 0.67 -5.35
C ILE A 17 -11.19 0.62 -6.14
N ASP A 18 -12.29 0.36 -5.41
CA ASP A 18 -13.70 0.39 -5.84
C ASP A 18 -13.92 0.96 -7.24
N SER A 19 -14.40 0.10 -8.15
CA SER A 19 -14.52 0.42 -9.57
C SER A 19 -15.49 1.57 -9.84
N SER A 20 -16.41 1.84 -8.92
CA SER A 20 -17.37 2.95 -8.98
C SER A 20 -16.75 4.32 -8.73
N ILE A 21 -15.56 4.39 -8.13
CA ILE A 21 -14.86 5.66 -7.90
C ILE A 21 -14.05 6.02 -9.15
N GLU A 22 -14.42 7.13 -9.78
CA GLU A 22 -13.74 7.65 -10.96
C GLU A 22 -12.35 8.20 -10.64
N LEU A 23 -11.41 8.11 -11.59
CA LEU A 23 -10.05 8.66 -11.40
C LEU A 23 -10.06 10.19 -11.16
N SER A 24 -11.08 10.91 -11.64
CA SER A 24 -11.27 12.33 -11.34
C SER A 24 -11.58 12.63 -9.87
N LYS A 25 -11.84 11.59 -9.07
CA LYS A 25 -12.05 11.67 -7.62
C LYS A 25 -10.81 11.30 -6.82
N TYR A 26 -9.67 11.10 -7.49
CA TYR A 26 -8.39 10.85 -6.86
C TYR A 26 -7.64 12.18 -6.69
N ILE A 27 -6.97 12.35 -5.57
CA ILE A 27 -6.17 13.55 -5.28
C ILE A 27 -4.82 13.14 -4.71
N ALA A 28 -3.74 13.76 -5.20
CA ALA A 28 -2.41 13.52 -4.66
C ALA A 28 -2.31 14.02 -3.22
N LEU A 29 -1.63 13.28 -2.36
CA LEU A 29 -1.36 13.61 -0.97
C LEU A 29 0.14 13.45 -0.68
N ASP A 30 0.75 14.52 -0.21
CA ASP A 30 2.13 14.57 0.25
C ASP A 30 2.16 14.32 1.77
N LEU A 31 2.76 13.21 2.20
CA LEU A 31 2.99 12.90 3.62
C LEU A 31 4.47 13.06 4.01
N SER A 32 5.27 13.64 3.12
CA SER A 32 6.67 13.90 3.39
C SER A 32 6.85 14.91 4.52
N THR A 33 8.08 14.95 5.04
CA THR A 33 8.50 15.94 6.04
C THR A 33 8.45 17.38 5.54
N THR A 34 8.18 17.61 4.26
CA THR A 34 8.11 18.95 3.65
C THR A 34 6.68 19.53 3.61
N ASN A 35 5.65 18.73 3.88
CA ASN A 35 4.27 19.20 3.93
C ASN A 35 4.01 20.05 5.19
N GLN A 36 3.94 21.37 5.02
CA GLN A 36 3.72 22.33 6.12
C GLN A 36 2.39 22.10 6.86
N GLU A 37 1.31 21.77 6.17
CA GLU A 37 0.00 21.54 6.80
C GLU A 37 0.06 20.34 7.76
N LEU A 38 0.74 19.27 7.34
CA LEU A 38 0.93 18.07 8.17
C LEU A 38 1.88 18.35 9.35
N VAL A 39 2.96 19.09 9.11
CA VAL A 39 3.94 19.50 10.13
C VAL A 39 3.33 20.44 11.17
N GLU A 40 2.37 21.28 10.80
CA GLU A 40 1.65 22.17 11.71
C GLU A 40 0.59 21.43 12.53
N LYS A 41 -0.21 20.58 11.87
CA LYS A 41 -1.30 19.85 12.53
C LYS A 41 -0.83 18.75 13.45
N LYS A 42 0.28 18.07 13.10
CA LYS A 42 0.88 16.95 13.86
C LYS A 42 -0.16 15.97 14.41
N PRO A 43 -0.92 15.28 13.55
CA PRO A 43 -1.80 14.22 14.02
C PRO A 43 -0.99 13.17 14.79
N ASP A 44 -1.31 12.96 16.05
CA ASP A 44 -0.50 12.14 16.97
C ASP A 44 -0.97 10.67 17.03
N ASN A 45 -2.18 10.37 16.53
CA ASN A 45 -2.78 9.04 16.53
C ASN A 45 -3.63 8.77 15.27
N ALA A 46 -4.06 7.51 15.12
CA ALA A 46 -4.85 7.05 13.97
C ALA A 46 -6.11 7.89 13.73
N ALA A 47 -6.84 8.19 14.80
CA ALA A 47 -8.13 8.89 14.72
C ALA A 47 -7.95 10.35 14.26
N GLU A 48 -6.93 11.05 14.77
CA GLU A 48 -6.60 12.40 14.31
C GLU A 48 -6.14 12.39 12.84
N PHE A 49 -5.35 11.39 12.44
CA PHE A 49 -4.91 11.24 11.06
C PHE A 49 -6.11 10.95 10.13
N GLU A 50 -7.06 10.12 10.56
CA GLU A 50 -8.29 9.85 9.82
C GLU A 50 -9.15 11.10 9.64
N VAL A 51 -9.26 11.94 10.68
CA VAL A 51 -9.92 13.25 10.60
C VAL A 51 -9.20 14.17 9.62
N PHE A 52 -7.86 14.18 9.62
CA PHE A 52 -7.06 14.94 8.66
C PHE A 52 -7.35 14.51 7.22
N ILE A 53 -7.27 13.21 6.92
CA ILE A 53 -7.56 12.65 5.59
C ILE A 53 -8.99 12.95 5.15
N SER A 54 -9.98 12.73 6.03
CA SER A 54 -11.39 12.99 5.74
C SER A 54 -11.65 14.45 5.38
N ASN A 55 -11.03 15.38 6.12
CA ASN A 55 -11.11 16.81 5.83
C ASN A 55 -10.41 17.17 4.52
N TYR A 56 -9.25 16.55 4.23
CA TYR A 56 -8.50 16.75 3.00
C TYR A 56 -9.33 16.31 1.77
N LEU A 57 -9.93 15.12 1.81
CA LEU A 57 -10.81 14.60 0.77
C LEU A 57 -12.01 15.52 0.53
N LYS A 58 -12.70 15.90 1.62
CA LYS A 58 -13.87 16.80 1.55
C LYS A 58 -13.53 18.16 0.96
N LYS A 59 -12.42 18.77 1.38
CA LYS A 59 -11.94 20.07 0.87
C LYS A 59 -11.68 20.03 -0.64
N ASN A 60 -11.21 18.91 -1.16
CA ASN A 60 -10.86 18.73 -2.57
C ASN A 60 -11.96 18.06 -3.41
N ASN A 61 -13.14 17.79 -2.85
CA ASN A 61 -14.23 17.05 -3.52
C ASN A 61 -13.76 15.70 -4.11
N ALA A 62 -12.86 15.03 -3.39
CA ALA A 62 -12.24 13.76 -3.73
C ALA A 62 -12.76 12.62 -2.85
N GLU A 63 -12.54 11.39 -3.28
CA GLU A 63 -12.95 10.16 -2.58
C GLU A 63 -11.76 9.26 -2.22
N VAL A 64 -10.63 9.41 -2.94
CA VAL A 64 -9.38 8.70 -2.67
C VAL A 64 -8.23 9.70 -2.69
N ALA A 65 -7.40 9.68 -1.65
CA ALA A 65 -6.14 10.40 -1.63
C ALA A 65 -5.01 9.41 -1.86
N TYR A 66 -3.98 9.77 -2.63
CA TYR A 66 -2.90 8.83 -2.97
C TYR A 66 -1.52 9.47 -2.93
N GLY A 67 -0.50 8.69 -2.64
CA GLY A 67 0.88 9.16 -2.69
C GLY A 67 1.84 8.21 -1.97
N GLY A 68 3.09 8.64 -1.85
CA GLY A 68 4.03 7.97 -0.95
C GLY A 68 5.11 7.11 -1.57
N TYR A 69 5.15 6.91 -2.89
CA TYR A 69 6.22 6.12 -3.47
C TYR A 69 7.57 6.86 -3.38
N ILE A 70 8.56 6.25 -2.72
CA ILE A 70 9.87 6.84 -2.37
C ILE A 70 9.68 8.15 -1.57
N GLU A 71 8.77 8.12 -0.60
CA GLU A 71 8.49 9.28 0.25
C GLU A 71 9.10 9.12 1.64
N GLY A 72 9.95 10.06 2.06
CA GLY A 72 10.49 10.13 3.41
C GLY A 72 9.48 10.75 4.39
N ARG A 73 8.98 9.96 5.34
CA ARG A 73 7.90 10.36 6.26
C ARG A 73 8.29 10.28 7.73
N ASN A 74 7.71 11.16 8.55
CA ASN A 74 7.84 11.10 10.01
C ASN A 74 6.80 10.17 10.67
N LEU A 75 5.76 9.74 9.94
CA LEU A 75 4.65 8.93 10.46
C LEU A 75 5.12 7.66 11.18
N TYR A 76 6.22 7.06 10.70
CA TYR A 76 6.75 5.79 11.22
C TYR A 76 7.45 5.91 12.59
N GLN A 77 7.83 7.12 13.01
CA GLN A 77 8.60 7.33 14.24
C GLN A 77 7.84 6.95 15.53
N ARG A 78 6.52 6.75 15.43
CA ARG A 78 5.66 6.31 16.53
C ARG A 78 5.84 4.83 16.91
N SER A 79 6.51 4.02 16.09
CA SER A 79 6.73 2.59 16.34
C SER A 79 8.21 2.23 16.42
N THR A 80 8.57 1.37 17.38
CA THR A 80 9.94 0.88 17.58
C THR A 80 10.40 -0.07 16.47
N ILE A 81 9.47 -0.55 15.63
CA ILE A 81 9.75 -1.35 14.42
C ILE A 81 10.61 -0.55 13.44
N PHE A 82 10.38 0.76 13.35
CA PHE A 82 11.02 1.64 12.37
C PHE A 82 12.15 2.47 12.96
N LYS A 83 12.07 2.77 14.27
CA LYS A 83 13.07 3.56 14.98
C LYS A 83 13.42 2.91 16.31
N ASN A 84 14.63 2.37 16.39
CA ASN A 84 15.21 1.88 17.63
C ASN A 84 16.71 2.17 17.65
N GLU A 85 17.34 2.09 18.83
CA GLU A 85 18.76 2.39 18.99
C GLU A 85 19.70 1.39 18.29
N SER A 86 19.18 0.21 17.92
CA SER A 86 19.97 -0.91 17.41
C SER A 86 20.02 -1.00 15.89
N ASN A 87 19.14 -0.31 15.16
CA ASN A 87 19.03 -0.42 13.71
C ASN A 87 18.91 0.96 13.04
N PRO A 88 19.35 1.11 11.78
CA PRO A 88 19.10 2.32 10.99
C PRO A 88 17.60 2.63 10.91
N GLU A 89 17.25 3.92 11.04
CA GLU A 89 15.86 4.37 10.93
C GLU A 89 15.29 4.04 9.55
N ARG A 90 14.11 3.41 9.54
CA ARG A 90 13.34 3.13 8.33
C ARG A 90 12.25 4.18 8.21
N ASN A 91 12.37 5.07 7.24
CA ASN A 91 11.40 6.17 7.06
C ASN A 91 11.01 6.43 5.60
N ILE A 92 11.56 5.67 4.64
CA ILE A 92 11.27 5.84 3.22
C ILE A 92 10.23 4.82 2.81
N HIS A 93 9.04 5.30 2.45
CA HIS A 93 7.95 4.47 1.99
C HIS A 93 8.22 3.96 0.57
N ILE A 94 8.12 2.65 0.35
CA ILE A 94 8.44 1.98 -0.92
C ILE A 94 7.21 1.35 -1.60
N GLY A 95 6.02 1.59 -1.04
CA GLY A 95 4.74 1.34 -1.67
C GLY A 95 4.07 2.64 -2.13
N LEU A 96 2.78 2.53 -2.48
CA LEU A 96 1.86 3.63 -2.69
C LEU A 96 0.69 3.45 -1.73
N ASP A 97 0.34 4.50 -1.01
CA ASP A 97 -0.86 4.47 -0.17
C ASP A 97 -2.05 5.06 -0.91
N LEU A 98 -3.21 4.43 -0.72
CA LEU A 98 -4.51 4.92 -1.16
C LEU A 98 -5.42 5.05 0.06
N TRP A 99 -5.72 6.29 0.44
CA TRP A 99 -6.48 6.64 1.63
C TRP A 99 -7.94 6.89 1.28
N SER A 100 -8.84 6.27 2.02
CA SER A 100 -10.29 6.42 1.92
C SER A 100 -10.95 5.90 3.20
N LYS A 101 -12.26 5.71 3.22
CA LYS A 101 -12.99 5.20 4.39
C LYS A 101 -12.72 3.72 4.66
N GLU A 102 -12.90 3.30 5.91
CA GLU A 102 -12.99 1.88 6.28
C GLU A 102 -13.98 1.13 5.37
N GLY A 103 -13.70 -0.14 5.07
CA GLY A 103 -14.57 -0.98 4.24
C GLY A 103 -14.53 -0.66 2.75
N THR A 104 -13.69 0.29 2.31
CA THR A 104 -13.46 0.56 0.89
C THR A 104 -12.96 -0.71 0.19
N ILE A 105 -13.58 -1.03 -0.95
CA ILE A 105 -13.34 -2.26 -1.72
C ILE A 105 -11.96 -2.20 -2.40
N ILE A 106 -11.25 -3.33 -2.35
CA ILE A 106 -9.99 -3.55 -3.05
C ILE A 106 -10.18 -4.56 -4.17
N LEU A 107 -9.64 -4.21 -5.35
CA LEU A 107 -9.74 -4.99 -6.57
C LEU A 107 -8.38 -5.56 -6.98
N ALA A 108 -8.38 -6.76 -7.57
CA ALA A 108 -7.19 -7.30 -8.19
C ALA A 108 -6.85 -6.48 -9.47
N PRO A 109 -5.67 -5.84 -9.56
CA PRO A 109 -5.33 -4.98 -10.69
C PRO A 109 -5.16 -5.77 -12.00
N ILE A 110 -4.77 -7.03 -11.87
CA ILE A 110 -4.56 -8.01 -12.93
C ILE A 110 -4.87 -9.41 -12.39
N ASP A 111 -5.03 -10.38 -13.28
CA ASP A 111 -5.15 -11.78 -12.90
C ASP A 111 -3.98 -12.20 -11.99
N GLY A 112 -4.30 -12.88 -10.91
CA GLY A 112 -3.30 -13.33 -9.95
C GLY A 112 -3.83 -14.45 -9.07
N LYS A 113 -2.93 -15.04 -8.30
CA LYS A 113 -3.27 -16.03 -7.28
C LYS A 113 -2.69 -15.64 -5.94
N VAL A 114 -3.34 -16.00 -4.86
CA VAL A 114 -2.83 -15.78 -3.51
C VAL A 114 -1.50 -16.53 -3.35
N HIS A 115 -0.42 -15.77 -3.20
CA HIS A 115 0.90 -16.31 -2.84
C HIS A 115 0.93 -16.66 -1.36
N SER A 116 0.54 -15.69 -0.52
CA SER A 116 0.48 -15.82 0.93
C SER A 116 -0.33 -14.69 1.53
N PHE A 117 -0.69 -14.84 2.80
CA PHE A 117 -1.37 -13.82 3.60
C PHE A 117 -1.03 -14.05 5.07
N LYS A 118 -1.10 -13.00 5.88
CA LYS A 118 -0.84 -13.05 7.32
C LYS A 118 -1.53 -11.86 8.01
N ASP A 119 -1.88 -12.05 9.28
CA ASP A 119 -2.20 -10.94 10.18
C ASP A 119 -0.92 -10.46 10.87
N ASN A 120 -0.36 -9.35 10.39
CA ASN A 120 0.86 -8.74 10.93
C ASN A 120 0.50 -7.82 12.10
N VAL A 121 0.11 -8.44 13.22
CA VAL A 121 -0.33 -7.71 14.42
C VAL A 121 0.84 -6.96 15.05
N GLY A 122 0.72 -5.64 15.13
CA GLY A 122 1.71 -4.80 15.81
C GLY A 122 1.44 -3.32 15.58
N LEU A 123 1.82 -2.47 16.54
CA LEU A 123 1.75 -1.02 16.37
C LEU A 123 2.65 -0.59 15.22
N GLY A 124 2.05 0.01 14.19
CA GLY A 124 2.76 0.47 13.00
C GLY A 124 3.06 -0.61 11.96
N ASP A 125 2.72 -1.87 12.22
CA ASP A 125 2.81 -2.95 11.25
C ASP A 125 1.57 -2.97 10.32
N TYR A 126 1.49 -3.88 9.36
CA TYR A 126 0.42 -3.87 8.37
C TYR A 126 -0.95 -4.34 8.86
N GLY A 127 -1.02 -5.13 9.93
CA GLY A 127 -2.22 -5.93 10.21
C GLY A 127 -2.48 -6.96 9.10
N PRO A 128 -3.75 -7.27 8.78
CA PRO A 128 -4.11 -8.20 7.71
C PRO A 128 -3.50 -7.80 6.37
N THR A 129 -2.74 -8.73 5.79
CA THR A 129 -1.95 -8.51 4.57
C THR A 129 -2.15 -9.67 3.61
N ILE A 130 -2.34 -9.36 2.32
CA ILE A 130 -2.44 -10.35 1.24
C ILE A 130 -1.34 -10.06 0.21
N ILE A 131 -0.71 -11.11 -0.31
CA ILE A 131 0.23 -11.03 -1.41
C ILE A 131 -0.32 -11.86 -2.57
N LEU A 132 -0.46 -11.25 -3.74
CA LEU A 132 -0.82 -11.93 -4.98
C LEU A 132 0.42 -12.18 -5.83
N GLU A 133 0.56 -13.38 -6.40
CA GLU A 133 1.52 -13.71 -7.46
C GLU A 133 0.85 -13.51 -8.82
N HIS A 134 1.59 -12.90 -9.74
CA HIS A 134 1.20 -12.64 -11.12
C HIS A 134 2.22 -13.23 -12.09
N GLU A 135 1.77 -13.57 -13.28
CA GLU A 135 2.64 -14.01 -14.36
C GLU A 135 2.18 -13.39 -15.70
N ILE A 136 3.05 -12.62 -16.34
CA ILE A 136 2.78 -11.95 -17.62
C ILE A 136 4.02 -12.11 -18.51
N GLU A 137 3.85 -12.60 -19.74
CA GLU A 137 4.96 -12.83 -20.68
C GLU A 137 6.12 -13.70 -20.09
N ASN A 138 5.77 -14.66 -19.22
CA ASN A 138 6.70 -15.50 -18.41
C ASN A 138 7.51 -14.73 -17.35
N GLU A 139 7.20 -13.46 -17.09
CA GLU A 139 7.73 -12.71 -15.96
C GLU A 139 6.81 -12.89 -14.76
N LYS A 140 7.37 -13.41 -13.67
CA LYS A 140 6.66 -13.53 -12.39
C LYS A 140 6.99 -12.34 -11.50
N PHE A 141 5.96 -11.79 -10.86
CA PHE A 141 6.09 -10.74 -9.86
C PHE A 141 4.92 -10.80 -8.88
N TYR A 142 4.94 -9.92 -7.89
CA TYR A 142 3.99 -9.95 -6.78
C TYR A 142 3.41 -8.56 -6.53
N THR A 143 2.23 -8.53 -5.93
CA THR A 143 1.66 -7.32 -5.35
C THR A 143 1.28 -7.57 -3.89
N LEU A 144 1.62 -6.62 -3.02
CA LEU A 144 1.29 -6.65 -1.60
C LEU A 144 0.17 -5.64 -1.31
N TYR A 145 -0.79 -6.06 -0.49
CA TYR A 145 -1.93 -5.28 -0.02
C TYR A 145 -1.94 -5.35 1.51
N GLY A 146 -1.52 -4.27 2.17
CA GLY A 146 -1.51 -4.15 3.62
C GLY A 146 -2.71 -3.36 4.15
N HIS A 147 -2.86 -3.31 5.48
CA HIS A 147 -3.90 -2.56 6.19
C HIS A 147 -5.34 -2.99 5.87
N LEU A 148 -5.51 -4.30 5.61
CA LEU A 148 -6.81 -4.88 5.24
C LEU A 148 -7.68 -5.17 6.46
N SER A 149 -8.95 -5.45 6.22
CA SER A 149 -9.86 -5.96 7.25
C SER A 149 -9.57 -7.43 7.59
N LEU A 150 -9.92 -7.88 8.79
CA LEU A 150 -9.71 -9.27 9.21
C LEU A 150 -10.54 -10.25 8.36
N GLU A 151 -11.73 -9.84 7.94
CA GLU A 151 -12.63 -10.61 7.09
C GLU A 151 -11.99 -10.95 5.74
N SER A 152 -11.05 -10.10 5.27
CA SER A 152 -10.36 -10.30 3.99
C SER A 152 -9.45 -11.53 3.99
N ILE A 153 -9.02 -12.01 5.16
CA ILE A 153 -8.11 -13.17 5.30
C ILE A 153 -8.76 -14.40 5.97
N GLU A 154 -9.93 -14.25 6.59
CA GLU A 154 -10.55 -15.30 7.43
C GLU A 154 -10.78 -16.64 6.69
N ASN A 155 -11.23 -16.58 5.43
CA ASN A 155 -11.53 -17.76 4.61
C ASN A 155 -10.62 -17.88 3.38
N LEU A 156 -9.52 -17.14 3.37
CA LEU A 156 -8.60 -17.12 2.23
C LEU A 156 -7.73 -18.37 2.24
N THR A 157 -7.42 -18.89 1.05
CA THR A 157 -6.49 -20.01 0.90
C THR A 157 -5.40 -19.68 -0.11
N VAL A 158 -4.18 -20.12 0.19
CA VAL A 158 -3.05 -19.99 -0.75
C VAL A 158 -3.40 -20.70 -2.06
N GLY A 159 -3.15 -20.03 -3.18
CA GLY A 159 -3.51 -20.50 -4.52
C GLY A 159 -4.90 -20.08 -5.00
N THR A 160 -5.73 -19.44 -4.18
CA THR A 160 -7.01 -18.83 -4.63
C THR A 160 -6.73 -17.86 -5.78
N ILE A 161 -7.50 -17.94 -6.86
CA ILE A 161 -7.31 -17.13 -8.07
C ILE A 161 -8.30 -15.96 -8.04
N PHE A 162 -7.81 -14.75 -8.30
CA PHE A 162 -8.63 -13.57 -8.53
C PHE A 162 -8.41 -13.05 -9.95
N LYS A 163 -9.50 -12.72 -10.64
CA LYS A 163 -9.46 -12.10 -11.95
C LYS A 163 -9.29 -10.60 -11.87
N LYS A 164 -8.72 -9.98 -12.90
CA LYS A 164 -8.63 -8.52 -13.01
C LYS A 164 -10.00 -7.88 -12.73
N GLY A 165 -10.03 -6.93 -11.80
CA GLY A 165 -11.23 -6.20 -11.38
C GLY A 165 -12.12 -6.93 -10.39
N GLU A 166 -11.77 -8.15 -9.99
CA GLU A 166 -12.47 -8.88 -8.94
C GLU A 166 -12.15 -8.28 -7.57
N SER A 167 -13.20 -8.08 -6.77
CA SER A 167 -13.07 -7.66 -5.37
C SER A 167 -12.59 -8.83 -4.53
N PHE A 168 -11.57 -8.61 -3.70
CA PHE A 168 -11.04 -9.68 -2.83
C PHE A 168 -10.74 -9.25 -1.39
N ALA A 169 -10.76 -7.95 -1.09
CA ALA A 169 -10.47 -7.43 0.23
C ALA A 169 -11.13 -6.06 0.44
N THR A 170 -11.07 -5.58 1.69
CA THR A 170 -11.51 -4.24 2.07
C THR A 170 -10.54 -3.59 3.04
N PHE A 171 -10.58 -2.26 3.15
CA PHE A 171 -9.77 -1.51 4.12
C PHE A 171 -10.15 -1.89 5.55
N GLY A 172 -9.15 -2.13 6.40
CA GLY A 172 -9.32 -2.32 7.83
C GLY A 172 -9.36 -1.01 8.60
N ASN A 173 -9.98 -1.03 9.78
CA ASN A 173 -9.91 0.07 10.74
C ASN A 173 -8.60 0.05 11.56
N SER A 174 -8.38 1.13 12.31
CA SER A 174 -7.21 1.31 13.17
C SER A 174 -7.01 0.21 14.21
N ALA A 175 -8.07 -0.47 14.65
CA ALA A 175 -7.96 -1.53 15.64
C ALA A 175 -7.26 -2.79 15.11
N VAL A 176 -7.22 -2.99 13.79
CA VAL A 176 -6.65 -4.19 13.16
C VAL A 176 -5.50 -3.89 12.21
N ASN A 177 -5.41 -2.69 11.65
CA ASN A 177 -4.45 -2.34 10.60
C ASN A 177 -3.10 -1.80 11.11
N GLY A 178 -2.77 -2.01 12.39
CA GLY A 178 -1.56 -1.45 13.01
C GLY A 178 -1.70 -0.02 13.54
N ASP A 179 -2.93 0.39 13.88
CA ASP A 179 -3.29 1.72 14.41
C ASP A 179 -3.05 2.86 13.40
N TYR A 180 -3.26 2.61 12.11
CA TYR A 180 -3.25 3.67 11.10
C TYR A 180 -4.68 4.10 10.76
N ALA A 181 -4.84 5.32 10.24
CA ALA A 181 -6.10 5.69 9.59
C ALA A 181 -6.38 4.72 8.43
N PRO A 182 -7.65 4.41 8.11
CA PRO A 182 -7.98 3.46 7.05
C PRO A 182 -7.35 3.83 5.70
N HIS A 183 -6.58 2.90 5.14
CA HIS A 183 -5.95 3.03 3.82
C HIS A 183 -5.52 1.66 3.29
N LEU A 184 -5.11 1.62 2.03
CA LEU A 184 -4.40 0.50 1.43
C LEU A 184 -2.94 0.87 1.23
N HIS A 185 -2.02 0.06 1.76
CA HIS A 185 -0.63 0.01 1.28
C HIS A 185 -0.57 -0.92 0.07
N PHE A 186 -0.27 -0.38 -1.11
CA PHE A 186 -0.13 -1.14 -2.34
C PHE A 186 1.31 -1.11 -2.85
N GLN A 187 1.90 -2.28 -3.07
CA GLN A 187 3.30 -2.38 -3.49
C GLN A 187 3.48 -3.45 -4.55
N ILE A 188 4.27 -3.15 -5.59
CA ILE A 188 4.73 -4.12 -6.56
C ILE A 188 6.07 -4.66 -6.08
N ILE A 189 6.30 -5.97 -6.21
CA ILE A 189 7.55 -6.63 -5.80
C ILE A 189 7.99 -7.55 -6.94
N ASN A 190 9.19 -7.33 -7.46
CA ASN A 190 9.75 -8.15 -8.54
C ASN A 190 10.17 -9.53 -8.01
N ASN A 191 11.04 -9.56 -7.01
CA ASN A 191 11.47 -10.78 -6.34
C ASN A 191 11.03 -10.81 -4.87
N ILE A 192 10.17 -11.76 -4.53
CA ILE A 192 9.67 -11.96 -3.15
C ILE A 192 10.66 -12.73 -2.26
N GLU A 193 11.70 -13.33 -2.84
CA GLU A 193 12.67 -14.17 -2.13
C GLU A 193 11.97 -15.27 -1.30
N ASN A 194 12.23 -15.30 0.01
CA ASN A 194 11.65 -16.27 0.94
C ASN A 194 10.54 -15.67 1.81
N TYR A 195 10.08 -14.45 1.50
CA TYR A 195 9.05 -13.77 2.28
C TYR A 195 7.68 -14.44 2.10
N ASN A 196 6.89 -14.48 3.18
CA ASN A 196 5.57 -15.08 3.21
C ASN A 196 4.64 -14.29 4.13
N GLY A 197 3.53 -13.78 3.58
CA GLY A 197 2.53 -12.99 4.31
C GLY A 197 2.98 -11.59 4.74
N ASP A 198 4.20 -11.19 4.41
CA ASP A 198 4.79 -9.91 4.77
C ASP A 198 5.91 -9.57 3.77
N TYR A 199 6.20 -8.28 3.59
CA TYR A 199 7.36 -7.78 2.86
C TYR A 199 7.63 -6.32 3.27
N PRO A 200 8.89 -5.87 3.39
CA PRO A 200 9.20 -4.49 3.77
C PRO A 200 8.45 -3.45 2.92
N GLY A 201 7.69 -2.57 3.58
CA GLY A 201 7.01 -1.41 2.97
C GLY A 201 7.65 -0.07 3.25
N VAL A 202 8.60 -0.08 4.17
CA VAL A 202 9.42 1.08 4.54
C VAL A 202 10.88 0.63 4.57
N CYS A 203 11.79 1.38 3.97
CA CYS A 203 13.21 1.10 4.03
C CYS A 203 13.99 2.23 4.69
N ASN A 204 15.24 1.94 5.06
CA ASN A 204 16.21 2.97 5.41
C ASN A 204 16.91 3.46 4.12
N ILE A 205 17.62 4.57 4.21
CA ILE A 205 18.32 5.18 3.06
C ILE A 205 19.40 4.29 2.44
N ASN A 206 20.05 3.42 3.23
CA ASN A 206 21.12 2.56 2.74
C ASN A 206 20.60 1.43 1.84
N ASP A 207 19.36 0.98 2.08
CA ASP A 207 18.72 -0.08 1.30
C ASP A 207 17.88 0.46 0.13
N LEU A 208 17.76 1.78 -0.01
CA LEU A 208 16.84 2.40 -0.96
C LEU A 208 17.09 1.95 -2.41
N ASN A 209 18.35 1.89 -2.85
CA ASN A 209 18.67 1.49 -4.22
C ASN A 209 18.19 0.07 -4.54
N PHE A 210 18.32 -0.86 -3.58
CA PHE A 210 17.81 -2.21 -3.73
C PHE A 210 16.28 -2.21 -3.89
N TYR A 211 15.56 -1.46 -3.04
CA TYR A 211 14.10 -1.43 -3.10
C TYR A 211 13.56 -0.66 -4.30
N ILE A 212 14.26 0.34 -4.84
CA ILE A 212 13.85 0.98 -6.10
C ILE A 212 13.88 -0.01 -7.26
N GLU A 213 14.87 -0.90 -7.29
CA GLU A 213 14.98 -1.93 -8.32
C GLU A 213 13.97 -3.06 -8.12
N ASN A 214 13.75 -3.48 -6.87
CA ASN A 214 12.88 -4.61 -6.57
C ASN A 214 11.39 -4.23 -6.41
N CYS A 215 11.10 -2.99 -6.03
CA CYS A 215 9.75 -2.48 -5.78
C CYS A 215 9.48 -1.27 -6.68
N PRO A 216 9.19 -1.50 -7.97
CA PRO A 216 9.00 -0.40 -8.92
C PRO A 216 7.74 0.40 -8.63
N ASP A 217 7.70 1.64 -9.12
CA ASP A 217 6.59 2.58 -8.93
C ASP A 217 5.23 1.94 -9.28
N PRO A 218 4.31 1.80 -8.30
CA PRO A 218 2.97 1.28 -8.55
C PRO A 218 2.19 2.02 -9.65
N ASN A 219 2.49 3.29 -9.92
CA ASN A 219 1.86 4.05 -11.02
C ASN A 219 2.19 3.52 -12.41
N LEU A 220 3.23 2.72 -12.58
CA LEU A 220 3.46 1.99 -13.83
C LEU A 220 2.26 1.11 -14.20
N LEU A 221 1.55 0.59 -13.19
CA LEU A 221 0.38 -0.27 -13.33
C LEU A 221 -0.94 0.49 -13.15
N LEU A 222 -1.02 1.39 -12.17
CA LEU A 222 -2.27 2.10 -11.83
C LEU A 222 -2.57 3.26 -12.80
N LYS A 223 -1.55 4.00 -13.23
CA LYS A 223 -1.66 5.14 -14.17
C LYS A 223 -2.67 6.20 -13.70
N ILE A 224 -2.61 6.55 -12.41
CA ILE A 224 -3.48 7.55 -11.76
C ILE A 224 -2.90 8.98 -11.79
N THR A 225 -1.69 9.14 -12.32
CA THR A 225 -1.02 10.44 -12.57
C THR A 225 -0.90 10.72 -14.06
#